data_AF-A0A9D6KUM6-F1
#
_entry.id   AF-A0A9D6KUM6-F1
#
_cell.length_a   1.000
_cell.length_b   1.000
_cell.length_c   1.000
_cell.angle_alpha   90.00
_cell.angle_beta   90.00
_cell.angle_gamma   90.00
#
_symmetry.space_group_name_H-M   'P 1'
#
loop_
_entity.id
_entity.type
_entity.pdbx_description
1 polymer ?
#
loop_
_entity_poly.entity_id
_entity_poly.type
_entity_poly.pdbx_seq_one_letter_code
_entity_poly.pdbx_strand_id
1 'polypeptide(L)'
;MKLKIIAATALLALAACGQSSTAPSSDTATATAPQGLMEQIQAQALEMQPVTAWQQLSAHPETMPACGSVRRTESKGIVPANAVPPYAGHAGELVFSIQCGPQLTTVRSDPHEHWLIFFAPGATTSTIVNCAQGSGDQCLLASIPTTAAATTTATSTP
;
A
#
# COMPACT_ATOMS: atom_id res chain seq x y z
N MET A 1 4.28 39.89 -57.40
CA MET A 1 3.16 40.60 -56.74
C MET A 1 2.96 39.95 -55.36
N LYS A 2 3.62 40.47 -54.32
CA LYS A 2 3.07 41.29 -53.20
C LYS A 2 2.05 40.59 -52.26
N LEU A 3 2.60 40.07 -51.14
CA LEU A 3 2.20 40.03 -49.72
C LEU A 3 0.71 40.19 -49.32
N LYS A 4 0.22 39.37 -48.36
CA LYS A 4 -0.18 39.77 -46.98
C LYS A 4 -0.27 38.58 -46.00
N ILE A 5 0.14 38.86 -44.77
CA ILE A 5 0.18 38.04 -43.54
C ILE A 5 -1.19 38.06 -42.83
N ILE A 6 -1.63 36.96 -42.20
CA ILE A 6 -2.38 36.99 -40.91
C ILE A 6 -1.95 35.78 -40.07
N ALA A 7 -1.43 36.08 -38.86
CA ALA A 7 -1.15 35.15 -37.78
C ALA A 7 -2.40 34.94 -36.91
N ALA A 8 -2.58 33.75 -36.34
CA ALA A 8 -3.42 33.52 -35.16
C ALA A 8 -2.96 32.24 -34.42
N THR A 9 -1.99 32.41 -33.55
CA THR A 9 -1.61 31.51 -32.46
C THR A 9 -2.76 31.44 -31.44
N ALA A 10 -3.28 30.25 -31.16
CA ALA A 10 -4.18 30.01 -30.02
C ALA A 10 -3.67 28.82 -29.20
N LEU A 11 -2.70 29.11 -28.33
CA LEU A 11 -2.43 28.32 -27.13
C LEU A 11 -3.55 28.64 -26.12
N LEU A 12 -4.42 27.68 -25.82
CA LEU A 12 -5.21 27.71 -24.58
C LEU A 12 -4.57 26.76 -23.58
N ALA A 13 -3.81 27.36 -22.68
CA ALA A 13 -3.31 26.73 -21.47
C ALA A 13 -4.48 26.39 -20.54
N LEU A 14 -4.67 25.10 -20.24
CA LEU A 14 -5.37 24.64 -19.04
C LEU A 14 -4.45 24.88 -17.83
N ALA A 15 -4.37 26.13 -17.39
CA ALA A 15 -3.75 26.48 -16.12
C ALA A 15 -4.84 26.92 -15.13
N ALA A 16 -4.72 26.37 -13.91
CA ALA A 16 -5.37 26.77 -12.67
C ALA A 16 -6.72 26.11 -12.29
N CYS A 17 -6.61 24.93 -11.67
CA CYS A 17 -7.20 24.70 -10.35
C CYS A 17 -6.15 24.01 -9.47
N GLY A 18 -5.53 24.75 -8.54
CA GLY A 18 -4.91 24.16 -7.34
C GLY A 18 -3.40 24.34 -7.09
N GLN A 19 -2.65 25.10 -7.88
CA GLN A 19 -1.21 25.27 -7.61
C GLN A 19 -0.92 26.48 -6.72
N SER A 20 -0.84 26.25 -5.41
CA SER A 20 -0.19 27.17 -4.48
C SER A 20 1.30 27.28 -4.84
N SER A 21 1.67 28.33 -5.57
CA SER A 21 3.08 28.66 -5.83
C SER A 21 3.56 29.72 -4.85
N THR A 22 4.09 29.28 -3.71
CA THR A 22 5.12 30.04 -2.99
C THR A 22 6.45 29.67 -3.63
N ALA A 23 7.16 30.64 -4.19
CA ALA A 23 8.44 30.43 -4.87
C ALA A 23 9.48 29.80 -3.92
N PRO A 24 10.17 28.71 -4.30
CA PRO A 24 11.36 28.29 -3.57
C PRO A 24 12.52 29.18 -4.01
N SER A 25 13.10 29.88 -3.04
CA SER A 25 14.44 30.44 -3.16
C SER A 25 15.43 29.30 -3.41
N SER A 26 16.48 29.58 -4.17
CA SER A 26 17.63 28.72 -4.37
C SER A 26 18.30 28.40 -3.03
N ASP A 27 17.91 27.29 -2.43
CA ASP A 27 18.72 26.54 -1.49
C ASP A 27 18.85 25.14 -2.07
N THR A 28 20.04 24.55 -1.92
CA THR A 28 20.44 23.27 -2.48
C THR A 28 19.39 22.19 -2.16
N ALA A 29 18.46 21.97 -3.10
CA ALA A 29 17.55 20.86 -3.07
C ALA A 29 18.39 19.61 -3.30
N THR A 30 18.88 19.06 -2.18
CA THR A 30 19.30 17.66 -2.13
C THR A 30 18.12 16.91 -2.71
N ALA A 31 18.27 16.36 -3.92
CA ALA A 31 17.23 15.58 -4.55
C ALA A 31 16.79 14.53 -3.53
N THR A 32 15.62 14.72 -2.93
CA THR A 32 15.05 13.74 -2.01
C THR A 32 15.00 12.45 -2.80
N ALA A 33 15.73 11.42 -2.35
CA ALA A 33 15.70 10.10 -2.97
C ALA A 33 14.24 9.71 -3.25
N PRO A 34 13.94 8.93 -4.31
CA PRO A 34 12.59 8.44 -4.54
C PRO A 34 12.05 7.87 -3.23
N GLN A 35 10.99 8.48 -2.70
CA GLN A 35 10.36 8.00 -1.47
C GLN A 35 9.91 6.56 -1.74
N GLY A 36 10.23 5.64 -0.83
CA GLY A 36 9.71 4.28 -0.92
C GLY A 36 8.19 4.28 -0.81
N LEU A 37 7.55 3.21 -1.29
CA LEU A 37 6.10 3.05 -1.27
C LEU A 37 5.54 3.15 0.15
N MET A 38 6.25 2.57 1.12
CA MET A 38 5.84 2.61 2.53
C MET A 38 5.81 4.05 3.07
N GLU A 39 6.84 4.84 2.80
CA GLU A 39 6.92 6.24 3.21
C GLU A 39 5.87 7.09 2.49
N GLN A 40 5.65 6.83 1.20
CA GLN A 40 4.62 7.48 0.41
C GLN A 40 3.21 7.22 0.99
N ILE A 41 2.90 5.96 1.34
CA ILE A 41 1.61 5.59 1.92
C ILE A 41 1.43 6.22 3.30
N GLN A 42 2.44 6.17 4.16
CA GLN A 42 2.36 6.76 5.50
C GLN A 42 2.22 8.28 5.49
N ALA A 43 2.69 8.96 4.44
CA ALA A 43 2.50 10.40 4.25
C ALA A 43 1.07 10.77 3.80
N GLN A 44 0.23 9.80 3.41
CA GLN A 44 -1.16 10.04 3.05
C GLN A 44 -2.07 10.14 4.28
N ALA A 45 -3.24 10.76 4.11
CA ALA A 45 -4.32 10.67 5.07
C ALA A 45 -4.69 9.19 5.35
N LEU A 46 -5.00 8.86 6.60
CA LEU A 46 -5.21 7.47 7.04
C LEU A 46 -6.30 6.75 6.23
N GLU A 47 -7.35 7.47 5.84
CA GLU A 47 -8.44 6.98 5.00
C GLU A 47 -8.03 6.67 3.55
N MET A 48 -6.94 7.28 3.06
CA MET A 48 -6.44 7.07 1.70
C MET A 48 -5.46 5.90 1.60
N GLN A 49 -4.77 5.56 2.69
CA GLN A 49 -3.81 4.45 2.72
C GLN A 49 -4.39 3.11 2.22
N PRO A 50 -5.58 2.63 2.67
CA PRO A 50 -6.16 1.38 2.17
C PRO A 50 -6.54 1.46 0.69
N VAL A 51 -6.88 2.65 0.17
CA VAL A 51 -7.17 2.83 -1.27
C VAL A 51 -5.92 2.64 -2.09
N THR A 52 -4.80 3.25 -1.69
CA THR A 52 -3.51 3.07 -2.36
C THR A 52 -3.01 1.64 -2.26
N ALA A 53 -3.18 0.97 -1.11
CA ALA A 53 -2.83 -0.44 -0.97
C ALA A 53 -3.61 -1.33 -1.95
N TRP A 54 -4.93 -1.10 -2.09
CA TRP A 54 -5.74 -1.80 -3.09
C TRP A 54 -5.30 -1.51 -4.53
N GLN A 55 -4.98 -0.26 -4.87
CA GLN A 55 -4.48 0.09 -6.20
C GLN A 55 -3.19 -0.67 -6.54
N GLN A 56 -2.25 -0.76 -5.60
CA GLN A 56 -1.02 -1.53 -5.76
C GLN A 56 -1.30 -3.03 -5.96
N LEU A 57 -2.23 -3.60 -5.18
CA LEU A 57 -2.65 -4.99 -5.34
C LEU A 57 -3.28 -5.25 -6.72
N SER A 58 -4.19 -4.36 -7.14
CA SER A 58 -4.93 -4.50 -8.41
C SER A 58 -4.04 -4.40 -9.65
N ALA A 59 -2.88 -3.75 -9.52
CA ALA A 59 -1.87 -3.67 -10.57
C ALA A 59 -0.96 -4.91 -10.61
N HIS A 60 -1.02 -5.80 -9.62
CA HIS A 60 -0.15 -6.97 -9.55
C HIS A 60 -0.72 -8.14 -10.37
N PRO A 61 0.04 -8.71 -11.31
CA PRO A 61 -0.50 -9.66 -12.30
C PRO A 61 -1.03 -10.96 -11.67
N GLU A 62 -0.51 -11.38 -10.52
CA GLU A 62 -0.94 -12.62 -9.85
C GLU A 62 -2.31 -12.52 -9.17
N THR A 63 -2.82 -11.30 -8.98
CA THR A 63 -4.11 -11.04 -8.32
C THR A 63 -5.24 -10.90 -9.33
N MET A 64 -4.93 -10.91 -10.63
CA MET A 64 -5.93 -10.85 -11.69
C MET A 64 -6.36 -12.24 -12.14
N PRO A 65 -7.67 -12.49 -12.38
CA PRO A 65 -8.81 -11.57 -12.25
C PRO A 65 -9.43 -11.53 -10.83
N ALA A 66 -8.87 -12.27 -9.87
CA ALA A 66 -9.42 -12.44 -8.52
C ALA A 66 -9.69 -11.12 -7.77
N CYS A 67 -8.96 -10.04 -8.07
CA CYS A 67 -9.11 -8.73 -7.45
C CYS A 67 -9.70 -7.60 -8.32
N GLY A 68 -10.59 -7.93 -9.26
CA GLY A 68 -11.31 -6.93 -10.06
C GLY A 68 -12.34 -6.09 -9.27
N SER A 69 -12.72 -6.52 -8.07
CA SER A 69 -13.59 -5.75 -7.15
C SER A 69 -13.12 -5.94 -5.71
N VAL A 70 -13.16 -4.86 -4.93
CA VAL A 70 -12.76 -4.88 -3.52
C VAL A 70 -13.99 -4.99 -2.62
N ARG A 71 -13.99 -6.00 -1.76
CA ARG A 71 -15.00 -6.18 -0.73
C ARG A 71 -14.63 -5.45 0.54
N ARG A 72 -13.35 -5.51 0.92
CA ARG A 72 -12.83 -4.93 2.16
C ARG A 72 -11.31 -4.74 2.07
N THR A 73 -10.84 -3.61 2.59
CA THR A 73 -9.42 -3.37 2.83
C THR A 73 -9.22 -2.93 4.27
N GLU A 74 -8.29 -3.55 4.98
CA GLU A 74 -7.96 -3.25 6.37
C GLU A 74 -6.45 -3.06 6.53
N SER A 75 -6.03 -2.01 7.22
CA SER A 75 -4.65 -1.91 7.69
C SER A 75 -4.45 -2.88 8.85
N LYS A 76 -3.40 -3.69 8.79
CA LYS A 76 -2.97 -4.54 9.92
C LYS A 76 -1.83 -3.87 10.73
N GLY A 77 -1.32 -2.75 10.24
CA GLY A 77 -0.24 -1.98 10.87
C GLY A 77 1.15 -2.44 10.45
N ILE A 78 2.14 -2.17 11.29
CA ILE A 78 3.53 -2.61 11.09
C ILE A 78 3.71 -4.03 11.61
N VAL A 79 4.31 -4.90 10.80
CA VAL A 79 4.58 -6.28 11.21
C VAL A 79 5.62 -6.32 12.34
N PRO A 80 5.31 -6.92 13.49
CA PRO A 80 6.26 -7.08 14.58
C PRO A 80 7.32 -8.15 14.27
N ALA A 81 8.50 -8.06 14.90
CA ALA A 81 9.62 -8.97 14.64
C ALA A 81 9.32 -10.45 14.96
N ASN A 82 8.41 -10.69 15.90
CA ASN A 82 7.98 -12.03 16.36
C ASN A 82 6.66 -12.49 15.71
N ALA A 83 6.27 -11.89 14.58
CA ALA A 83 5.09 -12.31 13.84
C ALA A 83 5.20 -13.76 13.33
N VAL A 84 4.07 -14.48 13.32
CA VAL A 84 3.99 -15.84 12.78
C VAL A 84 3.49 -15.84 11.33
N PRO A 85 3.64 -16.94 10.57
CA PRO A 85 3.11 -17.02 9.21
C PRO A 85 1.62 -16.64 9.13
N PRO A 86 1.17 -15.99 8.04
CA PRO A 86 1.94 -15.63 6.84
C PRO A 86 2.79 -14.34 6.96
N TYR A 87 2.85 -13.71 8.13
CA TYR A 87 3.55 -12.44 8.36
C TYR A 87 5.05 -12.60 8.70
N ALA A 88 5.49 -13.84 8.97
CA ALA A 88 6.88 -14.14 9.28
C ALA A 88 7.81 -13.75 8.11
N GLY A 89 8.89 -13.04 8.41
CA GLY A 89 9.84 -12.53 7.42
C GLY A 89 9.60 -11.09 6.95
N HIS A 90 8.45 -10.50 7.29
CA HIS A 90 8.07 -9.14 6.89
C HIS A 90 8.22 -8.10 8.01
N ALA A 91 9.11 -8.34 8.98
CA ALA A 91 9.25 -7.48 10.16
C ALA A 91 9.57 -6.03 9.79
N GLY A 92 8.82 -5.08 10.35
CA GLY A 92 8.97 -3.64 10.07
C GLY A 92 8.26 -3.15 8.81
N GLU A 93 7.64 -4.05 8.04
CA GLU A 93 6.87 -3.68 6.85
C GLU A 93 5.45 -3.24 7.24
N LEU A 94 4.90 -2.27 6.50
CA LEU A 94 3.48 -1.90 6.61
C LEU A 94 2.63 -2.90 5.82
N VAL A 95 1.61 -3.46 6.45
CA VAL A 95 0.77 -4.50 5.83
C VAL A 95 -0.72 -4.13 5.80
N PHE A 96 -1.35 -4.42 4.66
CA PHE A 96 -2.80 -4.36 4.48
C PHE A 96 -3.35 -5.73 4.10
N SER A 97 -4.56 -5.99 4.54
CA SER A 97 -5.35 -7.16 4.20
C SER A 97 -6.48 -6.74 3.28
N ILE A 98 -6.59 -7.38 2.13
CA ILE A 98 -7.53 -7.02 1.07
C ILE A 98 -8.33 -8.25 0.70
N GLN A 99 -9.62 -8.23 1.04
CA GLN A 99 -10.59 -9.20 0.54
C GLN A 99 -11.17 -8.66 -0.76
N CYS A 100 -10.90 -9.38 -1.83
CA CYS A 100 -11.52 -9.17 -3.12
C CYS A 100 -12.87 -9.90 -3.20
N GLY A 101 -13.64 -9.58 -4.24
CA GLY A 101 -14.93 -10.20 -4.53
C GLY A 101 -16.11 -9.24 -4.36
N PRO A 102 -17.33 -9.70 -4.69
CA PRO A 102 -18.51 -8.87 -4.70
C PRO A 102 -18.90 -8.38 -3.28
N GLN A 103 -19.39 -7.15 -3.18
CA GLN A 103 -19.94 -6.58 -1.93
C GLN A 103 -21.34 -7.11 -1.59
N LEU A 104 -21.54 -8.42 -1.71
CA LEU A 104 -22.78 -9.09 -1.36
C LEU A 104 -22.60 -9.76 0.01
N THR A 105 -23.43 -9.39 0.98
CA THR A 105 -23.40 -9.96 2.33
C THR A 105 -23.84 -11.43 2.36
N THR A 106 -24.53 -11.89 1.32
CA THR A 106 -24.99 -13.28 1.13
C THR A 106 -23.89 -14.21 0.62
N VAL A 107 -22.75 -13.68 0.17
CA VAL A 107 -21.63 -14.46 -0.36
C VAL A 107 -20.57 -14.62 0.72
N ARG A 108 -20.16 -15.87 0.99
CA ARG A 108 -19.05 -16.18 1.88
C ARG A 108 -17.74 -15.68 1.25
N SER A 109 -16.85 -15.10 2.05
CA SER A 109 -15.50 -14.75 1.56
C SER A 109 -14.78 -15.99 1.05
N ASP A 110 -14.17 -15.88 -0.13
CA ASP A 110 -13.25 -16.88 -0.65
C ASP A 110 -11.83 -16.61 -0.11
N PRO A 111 -11.19 -17.57 0.59
CA PRO A 111 -9.79 -17.47 1.00
C PRO A 111 -8.82 -17.15 -0.15
N HIS A 112 -9.10 -17.64 -1.36
CA HIS A 112 -8.27 -17.38 -2.54
C HIS A 112 -8.37 -15.95 -3.05
N GLU A 113 -9.40 -15.22 -2.64
CA GLU A 113 -9.59 -13.80 -2.92
C GLU A 113 -9.10 -12.90 -1.78
N HIS A 114 -8.50 -13.46 -0.72
CA HIS A 114 -7.93 -12.70 0.39
C HIS A 114 -6.41 -12.61 0.25
N TRP A 115 -5.89 -11.39 0.31
CA TRP A 115 -4.49 -11.09 0.05
C TRP A 115 -3.90 -10.22 1.16
N LEU A 116 -2.62 -10.44 1.45
CA LEU A 116 -1.77 -9.49 2.16
C LEU A 116 -0.90 -8.76 1.15
N ILE A 117 -0.78 -7.45 1.33
CA ILE A 117 0.19 -6.63 0.62
C ILE A 117 1.10 -5.96 1.65
N PHE A 118 2.40 -6.14 1.46
CA PHE A 118 3.44 -5.63 2.35
C PHE A 118 4.26 -4.55 1.64
N PHE A 119 4.55 -3.48 2.37
CA PHE A 119 5.37 -2.37 1.93
C PHE A 119 6.59 -2.28 2.82
N ALA A 120 7.75 -2.63 2.27
CA ALA A 120 9.01 -2.54 2.99
C ALA A 120 9.57 -1.10 3.02
N PRO A 121 10.24 -0.69 4.10
CA PRO A 121 10.88 0.62 4.18
C PRO A 121 11.88 0.82 3.03
N GLY A 122 11.79 1.96 2.34
CA GLY A 122 12.66 2.30 1.22
C GLY A 122 12.47 1.47 -0.06
N ALA A 123 11.54 0.50 -0.08
CA ALA A 123 11.26 -0.29 -1.27
C ALA A 123 10.32 0.44 -2.24
N THR A 124 10.56 0.28 -3.54
CA THR A 124 9.70 0.85 -4.61
C THR A 124 8.65 -0.13 -5.12
N THR A 125 8.65 -1.37 -4.61
CA THR A 125 7.70 -2.42 -4.94
C THR A 125 7.11 -3.01 -3.67
N SER A 126 5.89 -3.54 -3.78
CA SER A 126 5.25 -4.30 -2.70
C SER A 126 5.50 -5.79 -2.84
N THR A 127 5.37 -6.51 -1.73
CA THR A 127 5.32 -7.97 -1.73
C THR A 127 3.88 -8.40 -1.47
N ILE A 128 3.39 -9.41 -2.18
CA ILE A 128 2.01 -9.88 -2.06
C ILE A 128 2.00 -11.36 -1.68
N VAL A 129 1.07 -11.74 -0.80
CA VAL A 129 0.88 -13.10 -0.31
C VAL A 129 -0.60 -13.44 -0.35
N ASN A 130 -0.94 -14.59 -0.93
CA ASN A 130 -2.30 -15.12 -0.87
C ASN A 130 -2.56 -15.77 0.49
N CYS A 131 -3.73 -15.49 1.07
CA CYS A 131 -4.10 -15.97 2.40
C CYS A 131 -4.68 -17.39 2.42
N ALA A 132 -4.95 -17.98 1.24
CA ALA A 132 -5.44 -19.34 1.14
C ALA A 132 -4.32 -20.33 1.49
N GLN A 133 -4.50 -21.02 2.62
CA GLN A 133 -3.66 -22.17 2.98
C GLN A 133 -4.56 -23.37 3.27
N GLY A 134 -4.45 -24.41 2.43
CA GLY A 134 -5.39 -25.53 2.46
C GLY A 134 -6.80 -25.06 2.14
N SER A 135 -7.77 -25.38 3.01
CA SER A 135 -9.17 -24.95 2.87
C SER A 135 -9.53 -23.68 3.65
N GLY A 136 -8.54 -23.00 4.25
CA GLY A 136 -8.75 -21.92 5.20
C GLY A 136 -8.10 -20.60 4.78
N ASP A 137 -8.52 -19.54 5.44
CA ASP A 137 -8.00 -18.18 5.30
C ASP A 137 -7.17 -17.80 6.54
N GLN A 138 -5.86 -17.66 6.35
CA GLN A 138 -4.90 -17.38 7.43
C GLN A 138 -4.88 -15.89 7.84
N CYS A 139 -5.57 -15.02 7.11
CA CYS A 139 -5.55 -13.56 7.30
C CYS A 139 -6.83 -13.01 7.95
N LEU A 140 -7.78 -13.88 8.32
CA LEU A 140 -9.02 -13.49 8.99
C LEU A 140 -8.83 -12.82 10.35
N LEU A 141 -7.64 -12.97 10.95
CA LEU A 141 -7.35 -12.40 12.26
C LEU A 141 -7.35 -10.87 12.17
N ALA A 142 -7.98 -10.23 13.16
CA ALA A 142 -8.06 -8.77 13.24
C ALA A 142 -6.67 -8.13 13.44
N SER A 143 -5.79 -8.81 14.17
CA SER A 143 -4.43 -8.37 14.47
C SER A 143 -3.39 -9.37 13.95
N ILE A 144 -2.16 -8.89 13.77
CA ILE A 144 -1.02 -9.72 13.35
C ILE A 144 -0.68 -10.69 14.49
N PRO A 145 -0.79 -12.02 14.27
CA PRO A 145 -0.47 -12.99 15.30
C PRO A 145 1.03 -13.00 15.58
N THR A 146 1.40 -13.15 16.84
CA THR A 146 2.79 -13.18 17.30
C THR A 146 3.05 -14.38 18.18
N THR A 147 4.29 -14.86 18.19
CA THR A 147 4.75 -15.78 19.25
C THR A 147 4.97 -15.00 20.53
N ALA A 148 4.62 -15.59 21.68
CA ALA A 148 4.96 -14.99 22.96
C ALA A 148 6.48 -14.80 23.05
N ALA A 149 6.93 -13.61 23.44
CA ALA A 149 8.34 -13.38 23.73
C ALA A 149 8.78 -14.36 24.81
N ALA A 150 9.84 -15.13 24.55
CA ALA A 150 10.43 -16.01 25.56
C ALA A 150 10.79 -15.14 26.78
N THR A 151 10.17 -15.44 27.92
CA THR A 151 10.47 -14.72 29.16
C THR A 151 11.92 -15.01 29.51
N THR A 152 12.81 -14.04 29.26
CA THR A 152 14.19 -14.09 29.75
C THR A 152 14.10 -14.13 31.26
N THR A 153 14.22 -15.33 31.83
CA THR A 153 14.34 -15.51 33.28
C THR A 153 15.70 -14.96 33.65
N ALA A 154 15.73 -13.69 34.05
CA ALA A 154 16.89 -13.12 34.70
C ALA A 154 17.10 -13.89 36.00
N THR A 155 18.01 -14.85 35.97
CA THR A 155 18.52 -15.52 37.18
C THR A 155 19.37 -14.49 37.91
N SER A 156 18.77 -13.80 38.87
CA SER A 156 19.53 -13.03 39.86
C SER A 156 20.15 -14.02 40.85
N THR A 157 21.43 -14.29 40.69
CA THR A 157 22.22 -15.01 41.71
C THR A 157 22.44 -14.07 42.90
N PRO A 158 22.12 -14.49 44.14
CA PRO A 158 22.41 -13.72 45.36
C PRO A 158 23.90 -13.66 45.70
#